data_AF-A0A383ALH2-F1
#
_entry.id   AF-A0A383ALH2-F1
#
_cell.length_a   1.000
_cell.length_b   1.000
_cell.length_c   1.000
_cell.angle_alpha   90.00
_cell.angle_beta   90.00
_cell.angle_gamma   90.00
#
_symmetry.space_group_name_H-M   'P 1'
#
loop_
_entity.id
_entity.type
_entity.pdbx_description
1 polymer ?
#
loop_
_entity_poly.entity_id
_entity_poly.type
_entity_poly.pdbx_seq_one_letter_code
_entity_poly.pdbx_strand_id
1 'polypeptide(L)'
;MAILITEVLSYLVWFEIIPPFKNALAENPTPFMSHISYNPILGFAIYLVGHKILFDNNLSKLKLFLYSFFAASMSINMFITAGRAGHVMFFVMISILILQYFNYKKYKKIKSLLIISIVIPAIFLTAYQTSNLFSERIDETITNIVSFSENTNKKNSVGQRLTYAINSWEVIQKNPLFGAGTGDFRVEYKKVNMVNTPNLPNTHNPHNMYLLILTQLGLLGLVSLMSIFYYQIKLSFYASNKFIRDVGFT
;
A
#
# COMPACT_ATOMS: atom_id res chain seq x y z
N MET A 1 -14.59 3.14 13.72
CA MET A 1 -15.22 2.05 14.51
C MET A 1 -14.87 0.67 13.95
N ALA A 2 -15.04 0.38 12.65
CA ALA A 2 -14.69 -0.93 12.08
C ALA A 2 -13.19 -1.31 12.21
N ILE A 3 -12.29 -0.35 11.99
CA ILE A 3 -10.83 -0.58 12.10
C ILE A 3 -10.43 -0.91 13.53
N LEU A 4 -10.99 -0.18 14.51
CA LEU A 4 -10.80 -0.43 15.94
C LEU A 4 -11.19 -1.87 16.33
N ILE A 5 -12.37 -2.33 15.89
CA ILE A 5 -12.83 -3.69 16.20
C ILE A 5 -11.89 -4.72 15.57
N THR A 6 -11.49 -4.50 14.32
CA THR A 6 -10.55 -5.40 13.61
C THR A 6 -9.20 -5.45 14.30
N GLU A 7 -8.68 -4.31 14.75
CA GLU A 7 -7.41 -4.17 15.46
C GLU A 7 -7.46 -4.88 16.83
N VAL A 8 -8.50 -4.66 17.63
CA VAL A 8 -8.64 -5.32 18.93
C VAL A 8 -8.68 -6.84 18.76
N LEU A 9 -9.49 -7.34 17.83
CA LEU A 9 -9.55 -8.78 17.56
C LEU A 9 -8.23 -9.32 16.98
N SER A 10 -7.53 -8.52 16.18
CA SER A 10 -6.18 -8.85 15.68
C SER A 10 -5.23 -9.10 16.86
N TYR A 11 -5.18 -8.19 17.83
CA TYR A 11 -4.37 -8.38 19.04
C TYR A 11 -4.82 -9.57 19.88
N LEU A 12 -6.12 -9.80 20.06
CA LEU A 12 -6.60 -10.95 20.82
C LEU A 12 -6.18 -12.29 20.19
N VAL A 13 -6.13 -12.38 18.85
CA VAL A 13 -5.60 -13.57 18.17
C VAL A 13 -4.08 -13.63 18.26
N TRP A 14 -3.39 -12.50 18.09
CA TRP A 14 -1.93 -12.44 18.14
C TRP A 14 -1.36 -12.82 19.50
N PHE A 15 -2.01 -12.39 20.59
CA PHE A 15 -1.68 -12.79 21.96
C PHE A 15 -2.26 -14.15 22.34
N GLU A 16 -2.92 -14.85 21.41
CA GLU A 16 -3.56 -16.15 21.63
C GLU A 16 -4.60 -16.16 22.77
N ILE A 17 -5.18 -15.00 23.09
CA ILE A 17 -6.27 -14.86 24.07
C ILE A 17 -7.55 -15.49 23.52
N ILE A 18 -7.77 -15.37 22.21
CA ILE A 18 -8.83 -16.06 21.48
C ILE A 18 -8.22 -16.95 20.39
N PRO A 19 -8.83 -18.10 20.07
CA PRO A 19 -8.32 -18.97 19.03
C PRO A 19 -8.37 -18.29 17.66
N PRO A 20 -7.51 -18.71 16.71
CA PRO A 20 -7.59 -18.33 15.31
C PRO A 20 -9.02 -18.47 14.76
N PHE A 21 -9.49 -17.46 14.04
CA PHE A 21 -10.82 -17.47 13.47
C PHE A 21 -10.86 -16.74 12.13
N LYS A 22 -11.74 -17.20 11.23
CA LYS A 22 -11.82 -16.71 9.85
C LYS A 22 -10.44 -16.75 9.17
N ASN A 23 -9.87 -15.59 8.85
CA ASN A 23 -8.56 -15.46 8.19
C ASN A 23 -7.43 -15.09 9.17
N ALA A 24 -7.72 -14.88 10.45
CA ALA A 24 -6.72 -14.53 11.45
C ALA A 24 -6.03 -15.77 11.99
N LEU A 25 -4.71 -15.83 11.81
CA LEU A 25 -3.79 -16.75 12.46
C LEU A 25 -2.93 -15.96 13.46
N ALA A 26 -2.30 -16.63 14.42
CA ALA A 26 -1.36 -15.98 15.34
C ALA A 26 -0.22 -15.27 14.57
N GLU A 27 0.30 -15.90 13.52
CA GLU A 27 1.37 -15.37 12.67
C GLU A 27 0.93 -14.22 11.74
N ASN A 28 -0.36 -14.14 11.43
CA ASN A 28 -0.93 -13.07 10.60
C ASN A 28 -2.37 -12.78 11.04
N PRO A 29 -2.55 -11.92 12.05
CA PRO A 29 -3.82 -11.78 12.75
C PRO A 29 -4.79 -10.82 12.03
N THR A 30 -5.23 -11.17 10.82
CA THR A 30 -6.18 -10.35 10.04
C THR A 30 -7.55 -11.02 9.92
N PRO A 31 -8.51 -10.76 10.84
CA PRO A 31 -9.70 -11.61 11.00
C PRO A 31 -10.76 -11.44 9.91
N PHE A 32 -11.04 -10.20 9.50
CA PHE A 32 -12.17 -9.89 8.62
C PHE A 32 -11.79 -9.58 7.18
N MET A 33 -10.54 -9.21 6.93
CA MET A 33 -10.05 -8.80 5.62
C MET A 33 -8.68 -9.43 5.39
N SER A 34 -8.31 -9.62 4.12
CA SER A 34 -6.95 -10.03 3.78
C SER A 34 -5.97 -8.93 4.18
N HIS A 35 -4.76 -9.30 4.61
CA HIS A 35 -3.66 -8.37 4.88
C HIS A 35 -3.35 -7.42 3.69
N ILE A 36 -3.71 -7.83 2.47
CA ILE A 36 -3.59 -7.01 1.25
C ILE A 36 -4.48 -5.77 1.33
N SER A 37 -5.70 -5.90 1.86
CA SER A 37 -6.65 -4.78 2.00
C SER A 37 -6.53 -4.10 3.35
N TYR A 38 -6.33 -4.90 4.41
CA TYR A 38 -6.31 -4.42 5.78
C TYR A 38 -5.19 -3.43 6.05
N ASN A 39 -3.94 -3.76 5.70
CA ASN A 39 -2.80 -2.90 6.03
C ASN A 39 -2.86 -1.53 5.33
N PRO A 40 -3.23 -1.39 4.04
CA PRO A 40 -3.47 -0.07 3.44
C PRO A 40 -4.53 0.76 4.18
N ILE A 41 -5.66 0.14 4.54
CA ILE A 41 -6.74 0.80 5.30
C ILE A 41 -6.23 1.24 6.68
N LEU A 42 -5.43 0.41 7.35
CA LEU A 42 -4.80 0.72 8.62
C LEU A 42 -3.80 1.88 8.49
N GLY A 43 -2.99 1.90 7.43
CA GLY A 43 -2.07 2.99 7.13
C GLY A 43 -2.78 4.33 6.95
N PHE A 44 -3.92 4.33 6.24
CA PHE A 44 -4.76 5.52 6.11
C PHE A 44 -5.41 5.93 7.44
N ALA A 45 -5.84 4.96 8.26
CA ALA A 45 -6.40 5.27 9.58
C ALA A 45 -5.36 5.92 10.51
N ILE A 46 -4.12 5.42 10.50
CA ILE A 46 -2.99 6.02 11.22
C ILE A 46 -2.78 7.47 10.75
N TYR A 47 -2.85 7.72 9.44
CA TYR A 47 -2.80 9.07 8.89
C TYR A 47 -3.91 9.97 9.46
N LEU A 48 -5.17 9.52 9.43
CA LEU A 48 -6.31 10.31 9.93
C LEU A 48 -6.21 10.63 11.42
N VAL A 49 -5.81 9.65 12.23
CA VAL A 49 -5.61 9.84 13.68
C VAL A 49 -4.41 10.77 13.94
N GLY A 50 -3.30 10.57 13.22
CA GLY A 50 -2.12 11.43 13.29
C GLY A 50 -2.41 12.88 12.88
N HIS A 51 -3.20 13.07 11.81
CA HIS A 51 -3.67 14.40 11.39
C HIS A 51 -4.46 15.09 12.50
N LYS A 52 -5.40 14.37 13.12
CA LYS A 52 -6.15 14.88 14.27
C LYS A 52 -5.23 15.29 15.43
N ILE A 53 -4.27 14.44 15.80
CA ILE A 53 -3.32 14.75 16.89
C ILE A 53 -2.49 16.02 16.59
N LEU A 54 -2.01 16.16 15.35
CA LEU A 54 -1.05 17.22 15.00
C LEU A 54 -1.70 18.57 14.66
N PHE A 55 -2.97 18.57 14.22
CA PHE A 55 -3.61 19.78 13.70
C PHE A 55 -4.84 20.24 14.47
N ASP A 56 -5.39 19.43 15.37
CA ASP A 56 -6.51 19.81 16.23
C ASP A 56 -6.01 20.31 17.59
N ASN A 57 -5.90 21.64 17.74
CA ASN A 57 -5.39 22.26 18.97
C ASN A 57 -6.37 22.17 20.16
N ASN A 58 -7.62 21.76 19.93
CA ASN A 58 -8.70 21.78 20.93
C ASN A 58 -8.97 20.40 21.55
N LEU A 59 -8.04 19.44 21.38
CA LEU A 59 -8.18 18.11 21.97
C LEU A 59 -8.02 18.17 23.49
N SER A 60 -8.97 17.58 24.21
CA SER A 60 -8.81 17.34 25.64
C SER A 60 -7.67 16.37 25.90
N LYS A 61 -7.05 16.43 27.09
CA LYS A 61 -5.96 15.52 27.49
C LYS A 61 -6.33 14.05 27.31
N LEU A 62 -7.58 13.67 27.64
CA LEU A 62 -8.08 12.32 27.45
C LEU A 62 -8.15 11.92 25.97
N LYS A 63 -8.67 12.79 25.10
CA LYS A 63 -8.74 12.52 23.64
C LYS A 63 -7.35 12.41 23.03
N LEU A 64 -6.43 13.28 23.43
CA LEU A 64 -5.03 13.23 22.98
C LEU A 64 -4.36 11.92 23.39
N PHE A 65 -4.58 11.46 24.62
CA PHE A 65 -4.08 10.17 25.11
C PHE A 65 -4.66 9.01 24.29
N LEU A 66 -5.99 8.95 24.13
CA LEU A 66 -6.66 7.89 23.38
C LEU A 66 -6.20 7.83 21.92
N TYR A 67 -6.12 8.98 21.24
CA TYR A 67 -5.66 9.01 19.85
C TYR A 67 -4.19 8.62 19.72
N SER A 68 -3.33 9.07 20.62
CA SER A 68 -1.91 8.66 20.64
C SER A 68 -1.77 7.16 20.89
N PHE A 69 -2.54 6.61 21.83
CA PHE A 69 -2.58 5.19 22.12
C PHE A 69 -3.00 4.38 20.88
N PHE A 70 -4.09 4.76 20.22
CA PHE A 70 -4.54 4.07 19.00
C PHE A 70 -3.58 4.23 17.83
N ALA A 71 -2.99 5.41 17.63
CA ALA A 71 -1.98 5.58 16.59
C ALA A 71 -0.76 4.67 16.81
N ALA A 72 -0.28 4.56 18.05
CA ALA A 72 0.82 3.67 18.42
C ALA A 72 0.43 2.19 18.24
N SER A 73 -0.73 1.80 18.77
CA SER A 73 -1.28 0.45 18.65
C SER A 73 -1.48 0.03 17.19
N MET A 74 -2.03 0.88 16.33
CA MET A 74 -2.20 0.59 14.91
C MET A 74 -0.85 0.51 14.19
N SER A 75 0.13 1.33 14.60
CA SER A 75 1.48 1.28 14.03
C SER A 75 2.20 -0.02 14.37
N ILE A 76 2.02 -0.55 15.59
CA ILE A 76 2.54 -1.89 15.94
C ILE A 76 1.79 -2.97 15.14
N ASN A 77 0.45 -2.84 15.04
CA ASN A 77 -0.39 -3.80 14.32
C ASN A 77 0.00 -3.92 12.82
N MET A 78 0.42 -2.80 12.23
CA MET A 78 0.93 -2.74 10.85
C MET A 78 2.10 -3.70 10.62
N PHE A 79 3.01 -3.87 11.58
CA PHE A 79 4.23 -4.67 11.42
C PHE A 79 4.11 -6.12 11.91
N ILE A 80 3.02 -6.48 12.60
CA ILE A 80 2.70 -7.88 12.94
C ILE A 80 1.74 -8.54 11.93
N THR A 81 1.40 -7.83 10.85
CA THR A 81 0.53 -8.33 9.77
C THR A 81 1.28 -8.37 8.43
N ALA A 82 0.96 -9.33 7.56
CA ALA A 82 1.80 -9.69 6.41
C ALA A 82 1.72 -8.74 5.17
N GLY A 83 1.16 -7.53 5.31
CA GLY A 83 0.81 -6.67 4.18
C GLY A 83 1.91 -5.74 3.67
N ARG A 84 2.78 -6.21 2.76
CA ARG A 84 3.86 -5.41 2.14
C ARG A 84 3.40 -4.07 1.53
N ALA A 85 2.30 -4.09 0.76
CA ALA A 85 1.75 -2.86 0.16
C ALA A 85 1.28 -1.86 1.23
N GLY A 86 0.78 -2.37 2.35
CA GLY A 86 0.39 -1.54 3.49
C GLY A 86 1.60 -0.96 4.24
N HIS A 87 2.72 -1.69 4.35
CA HIS A 87 3.96 -1.12 4.88
C HIS A 87 4.43 0.07 4.05
N VAL A 88 4.43 -0.06 2.71
CA VAL A 88 4.76 1.05 1.81
C VAL A 88 3.80 2.22 2.02
N MET A 89 2.49 1.94 2.07
CA MET A 89 1.49 2.98 2.33
C MET A 89 1.70 3.67 3.68
N PHE A 90 2.03 2.92 4.73
CA PHE A 90 2.35 3.49 6.05
C PHE A 90 3.51 4.49 5.98
N PHE A 91 4.64 4.12 5.37
CA PHE A 91 5.78 5.03 5.25
C PHE A 91 5.47 6.27 4.39
N VAL A 92 4.70 6.11 3.31
CA VAL A 92 4.23 7.23 2.47
C VAL A 92 3.32 8.15 3.28
N MET A 93 2.36 7.59 4.01
CA MET A 93 1.40 8.36 4.83
C MET A 93 2.10 9.13 5.96
N ILE A 94 3.06 8.53 6.66
CA ILE A 94 3.87 9.22 7.67
C ILE A 94 4.70 10.34 7.03
N SER A 95 5.28 10.09 5.85
CA SER A 95 6.04 11.11 5.11
C SER A 95 5.15 12.30 4.72
N ILE A 96 3.96 12.04 4.18
CA ILE A 96 3.00 13.10 3.83
C ILE A 96 2.56 13.87 5.08
N LEU A 97 2.28 13.18 6.19
CA LEU A 97 1.88 13.82 7.45
C LEU A 97 2.97 14.76 7.98
N ILE A 98 4.25 14.34 7.94
CA ILE A 98 5.39 15.18 8.30
C ILE A 98 5.48 16.40 7.36
N LEU A 99 5.39 16.19 6.04
CA LEU A 99 5.40 17.30 5.07
C LEU A 99 4.27 18.30 5.35
N GLN A 100 3.04 17.82 5.57
CA GLN A 100 1.87 18.65 5.88
C GLN A 100 2.09 19.46 7.17
N TYR A 101 2.63 18.82 8.22
CA TYR A 101 2.87 19.48 9.51
C TYR A 101 3.86 20.64 9.39
N PHE A 102 4.99 20.42 8.71
CA PHE A 102 6.04 21.43 8.55
C PHE A 102 5.69 22.51 7.53
N ASN A 103 5.02 22.16 6.42
CA ASN A 103 4.50 23.14 5.46
C ASN A 103 3.53 24.10 6.14
N TYR A 104 2.65 23.57 7.01
CA TYR A 104 1.68 24.38 7.73
C TYR A 104 2.34 25.39 8.69
N LYS A 105 3.34 24.94 9.45
CA LYS A 105 4.06 25.79 10.42
C LYS A 105 5.04 26.78 9.77
N LYS A 106 5.03 26.90 8.43
CA LYS A 106 5.95 27.73 7.61
C LYS A 106 7.43 27.44 7.89
N TYR A 107 7.74 26.22 8.35
CA TYR A 107 9.13 25.80 8.48
C TYR A 107 9.73 25.59 7.09
N LYS A 108 11.05 25.72 6.96
CA LYS A 108 11.75 25.43 5.69
C LYS A 108 11.49 23.97 5.31
N LYS A 109 11.07 23.70 4.06
CA LYS A 109 10.89 22.34 3.48
C LYS A 109 12.08 21.41 3.74
N ILE A 110 13.27 21.98 3.89
CA ILE A 110 14.49 21.26 4.26
C ILE A 110 14.35 20.56 5.62
N LYS A 111 13.72 21.19 6.63
CA LYS A 111 13.51 20.57 7.96
C LYS A 111 12.64 19.32 7.89
N SER A 112 11.55 19.35 7.10
CA SER A 112 10.71 18.15 6.93
C SER A 112 11.45 17.03 6.23
N LEU A 113 12.26 17.34 5.21
CA LEU A 113 13.06 16.32 4.52
C LEU A 113 14.11 15.70 5.44
N LEU A 114 14.78 16.50 6.27
CA LEU A 114 15.71 15.99 7.29
C LEU A 114 15.00 15.07 8.28
N ILE A 115 13.82 15.45 8.78
CA ILE A 115 13.06 14.62 9.71
C ILE A 115 12.61 13.32 9.05
N ILE A 116 12.13 13.35 7.80
CA ILE A 116 11.76 12.14 7.04
C ILE A 116 12.98 11.22 6.87
N SER A 117 14.15 11.77 6.56
CA SER A 117 15.39 11.00 6.42
C SER A 117 15.87 10.33 7.71
N ILE A 118 15.38 10.76 8.88
CA ILE A 118 15.70 10.15 10.18
C ILE A 118 14.58 9.21 10.62
N VAL A 119 13.34 9.69 10.60
CA VAL A 119 12.17 8.96 11.13
C VAL A 119 11.86 7.72 10.31
N ILE A 120 11.89 7.80 8.97
CA ILE A 120 11.53 6.66 8.13
C ILE A 120 12.56 5.52 8.30
N PRO A 121 13.88 5.75 8.19
CA PRO A 121 14.85 4.69 8.46
C PRO A 121 14.81 4.18 9.89
N ALA A 122 14.59 5.06 10.88
CA ALA A 122 14.48 4.63 12.28
C ALA A 122 13.33 3.64 12.47
N ILE A 123 12.12 3.97 11.98
CA ILE A 123 10.97 3.06 12.08
C ILE A 123 11.23 1.75 11.31
N PHE A 124 11.80 1.85 10.10
CA PHE A 124 12.12 0.66 9.29
C PHE A 124 13.09 -0.28 10.01
N LEU A 125 14.20 0.25 10.54
CA LEU A 125 15.22 -0.54 11.23
C LEU A 125 14.68 -1.15 12.53
N THR A 126 13.93 -0.38 13.32
CA THR A 126 13.28 -0.90 14.53
C THR A 126 12.30 -2.01 14.18
N ALA A 127 11.43 -1.82 13.18
CA ALA A 127 10.49 -2.85 12.76
C ALA A 127 11.20 -4.10 12.24
N TYR A 128 12.28 -3.94 11.47
CA TYR A 128 13.09 -5.06 10.95
C TYR A 128 13.76 -5.86 12.08
N GLN A 129 14.21 -5.19 13.14
CA GLN A 129 14.87 -5.86 14.27
C GLN A 129 13.88 -6.50 15.26
N THR A 130 12.66 -5.97 15.36
CA THR A 130 11.70 -6.36 16.41
C THR A 130 10.54 -7.22 15.92
N SER A 131 10.19 -7.14 14.63
CA SER A 131 9.13 -7.95 14.03
C SER A 131 9.71 -9.02 13.12
N ASN A 132 9.66 -10.28 13.56
CA ASN A 132 10.05 -11.45 12.78
C ASN A 132 9.30 -11.54 11.45
N LEU A 133 7.99 -11.25 11.46
CA LEU A 133 7.18 -11.27 10.24
C LEU A 133 7.64 -10.20 9.25
N PHE A 134 7.96 -8.99 9.74
CA PHE A 134 8.38 -7.91 8.85
C PHE A 134 9.76 -8.20 8.23
N SER A 135 10.73 -8.66 9.01
CA SER A 135 12.06 -9.03 8.49
C SER A 135 11.98 -10.16 7.48
N GLU A 136 11.27 -11.24 7.79
CA GLU A 136 11.06 -12.36 6.86
C GLU A 136 10.43 -11.89 5.54
N ARG A 137 9.43 -11.00 5.58
CA ARG A 137 8.80 -10.45 4.37
C ARG A 137 9.75 -9.61 3.52
N ILE A 138 10.67 -8.88 4.14
CA ILE A 138 11.71 -8.12 3.43
C ILE A 138 12.70 -9.09 2.78
N ASP A 139 13.20 -10.06 3.52
CA ASP A 139 14.18 -11.05 3.04
C ASP A 139 13.61 -11.94 1.92
N GLU A 140 12.37 -12.40 2.07
CA GLU A 140 11.63 -13.08 1.00
C GLU A 140 11.54 -12.21 -0.25
N THR A 141 11.28 -10.91 -0.10
CA THR A 141 11.14 -10.01 -1.25
C THR A 141 12.47 -9.87 -1.99
N ILE A 142 13.57 -9.68 -1.27
CA ILE A 142 14.91 -9.59 -1.84
C ILE A 142 15.26 -10.91 -2.56
N THR A 143 15.09 -12.05 -1.88
CA THR A 143 15.38 -13.38 -2.43
C THR A 143 14.55 -13.68 -3.68
N ASN A 144 13.26 -13.31 -3.68
CA ASN A 144 12.39 -13.51 -4.83
C ASN A 144 12.77 -12.63 -6.03
N ILE A 145 13.28 -11.41 -5.80
CA ILE A 145 13.75 -10.52 -6.87
C ILE A 145 15.05 -11.07 -7.46
N VAL A 146 16.01 -11.48 -6.62
CA VAL A 146 17.29 -12.05 -7.06
C VAL A 146 17.06 -13.33 -7.87
N SER A 147 16.27 -14.27 -7.36
CA SER A 147 15.96 -15.53 -8.07
C SER A 147 15.19 -15.33 -9.38
N PHE A 148 14.38 -14.27 -9.49
CA PHE A 148 13.78 -13.90 -10.77
C PHE A 148 14.84 -13.40 -11.77
N SER A 149 15.77 -12.56 -11.32
CA SER A 149 16.84 -12.01 -12.16
C SER A 149 17.81 -13.08 -12.67
N GLU A 150 18.09 -14.10 -11.85
CA GLU A 150 18.91 -15.25 -12.21
C GLU A 150 18.13 -16.30 -13.02
N ASN A 151 16.84 -16.06 -13.29
CA ASN A 151 15.94 -16.97 -14.00
C ASN A 151 15.82 -18.37 -13.33
N THR A 152 16.14 -18.46 -12.04
CA THR A 152 16.17 -19.72 -11.27
C THR A 152 14.79 -20.07 -10.72
N ASN A 153 13.94 -19.09 -10.40
CA ASN A 153 12.57 -19.34 -9.93
C ASN A 153 11.57 -18.24 -10.30
N LYS A 154 10.78 -18.47 -11.35
CA LYS A 154 9.68 -17.57 -11.77
C LYS A 154 8.30 -17.96 -11.20
N LYS A 155 8.20 -19.07 -10.45
CA LYS A 155 6.91 -19.64 -10.02
C LYS A 155 6.36 -18.98 -8.75
N ASN A 156 7.18 -18.26 -7.99
CA ASN A 156 6.73 -17.54 -6.80
C ASN A 156 5.82 -16.34 -7.18
N SER A 157 5.11 -15.79 -6.18
CA SER A 157 4.15 -14.71 -6.41
C SER A 157 4.74 -13.43 -7.00
N VAL A 158 6.00 -13.12 -6.71
CA VAL A 158 6.69 -11.93 -7.24
C VAL A 158 7.10 -12.17 -8.70
N GLY A 159 7.70 -13.32 -8.99
CA GLY A 159 8.13 -13.71 -10.33
C GLY A 159 6.96 -13.85 -11.31
N GLN A 160 5.82 -14.37 -10.84
CA GLN A 160 4.59 -14.37 -11.64
C GLN A 160 4.13 -12.95 -11.98
N ARG A 161 4.08 -12.03 -11.00
CA ARG A 161 3.68 -10.63 -11.25
C ARG A 161 4.62 -9.90 -12.20
N LEU A 162 5.93 -10.11 -12.07
CA LEU A 162 6.93 -9.57 -13.01
C LEU A 162 6.73 -10.13 -14.42
N THR A 163 6.51 -11.45 -14.54
CA THR A 163 6.17 -12.07 -15.83
C THR A 163 4.90 -11.48 -16.42
N TYR A 164 3.85 -11.31 -15.61
CA TYR A 164 2.60 -10.71 -16.05
C TYR A 164 2.82 -9.29 -16.55
N ALA A 165 3.69 -8.51 -15.89
CA ALA A 165 4.03 -7.17 -16.30
C ALA A 165 4.77 -7.14 -17.66
N ILE A 166 5.78 -8.00 -17.83
CA ILE A 166 6.55 -8.11 -19.08
C ILE A 166 5.65 -8.51 -20.24
N ASN A 167 4.86 -9.58 -20.07
CA ASN A 167 3.97 -10.06 -21.12
C ASN A 167 2.85 -9.05 -21.44
N SER A 168 2.32 -8.35 -20.43
CA SER A 168 1.33 -7.28 -20.66
C SER A 168 1.95 -6.10 -21.41
N TRP A 169 3.21 -5.78 -21.16
CA TRP A 169 3.92 -4.71 -21.86
C TRP A 169 4.04 -4.98 -23.36
N GLU A 170 4.30 -6.22 -23.77
CA GLU A 170 4.30 -6.59 -25.19
C GLU A 170 2.93 -6.46 -25.84
N VAL A 171 1.84 -6.76 -25.11
CA VAL A 171 0.48 -6.51 -25.61
C VAL A 171 0.22 -5.01 -25.77
N ILE A 172 0.67 -4.18 -24.82
CA ILE A 172 0.57 -2.72 -24.88
C ILE A 172 1.32 -2.18 -26.11
N GLN A 173 2.51 -2.69 -26.41
CA GLN A 173 3.30 -2.26 -27.58
C GLN A 173 2.58 -2.53 -28.91
N LYS A 174 1.75 -3.57 -28.98
CA LYS A 174 0.93 -3.88 -30.18
C LYS A 174 -0.29 -2.97 -30.31
N ASN A 175 -0.83 -2.46 -29.20
CA ASN A 175 -2.04 -1.63 -29.18
C ASN A 175 -1.90 -0.40 -28.26
N PRO A 176 -0.95 0.53 -28.52
CA PRO A 176 -0.55 1.53 -27.53
C PRO A 176 -1.62 2.60 -27.25
N LEU A 177 -2.44 2.97 -28.24
CA LEU A 177 -3.38 4.09 -28.11
C LEU A 177 -4.72 3.67 -27.50
N PHE A 178 -5.35 2.63 -28.05
CA PHE A 178 -6.69 2.17 -27.68
C PHE A 178 -6.69 0.89 -26.84
N GLY A 179 -5.54 0.25 -26.67
CA GLY A 179 -5.45 -1.04 -26.00
C GLY A 179 -6.01 -2.19 -26.84
N ALA A 180 -5.90 -3.39 -26.30
CA ALA A 180 -6.40 -4.61 -26.91
C ALA A 180 -7.92 -4.78 -26.78
N GLY A 181 -8.58 -4.01 -25.90
CA GLY A 181 -10.00 -4.19 -25.54
C GLY A 181 -10.18 -4.86 -24.18
N THR A 182 -11.26 -4.49 -23.46
CA THR A 182 -11.54 -5.00 -22.11
C THR A 182 -11.87 -6.49 -22.09
N GLY A 183 -12.53 -7.00 -23.14
CA GLY A 183 -12.84 -8.42 -23.34
C GLY A 183 -11.64 -9.26 -23.79
N ASP A 184 -10.67 -8.64 -24.47
CA ASP A 184 -9.61 -9.35 -25.20
C ASP A 184 -8.31 -9.50 -24.42
N PHE A 185 -8.16 -8.84 -23.25
CA PHE A 185 -6.98 -8.94 -22.40
C PHE A 185 -6.51 -10.40 -22.22
N ARG A 186 -7.43 -11.31 -21.87
CA ARG A 186 -7.09 -12.71 -21.59
C ARG A 186 -6.56 -13.42 -22.83
N VAL A 187 -7.13 -13.14 -23.99
CA VAL A 187 -6.76 -13.78 -25.26
C VAL A 187 -5.40 -13.25 -25.73
N GLU A 188 -5.23 -11.93 -25.75
CA GLU A 188 -3.98 -11.31 -26.19
C GLU A 188 -2.82 -11.60 -25.24
N TYR A 189 -3.06 -11.55 -23.92
CA TYR A 189 -2.07 -11.96 -22.94
C TYR A 189 -1.67 -13.42 -23.14
N LYS A 190 -2.64 -14.33 -23.33
CA LYS A 190 -2.39 -15.75 -23.51
C LYS A 190 -1.54 -16.05 -24.75
N LYS A 191 -1.72 -15.30 -25.84
CA LYS A 191 -0.87 -15.40 -27.04
C LYS A 191 0.60 -15.09 -26.73
N VAL A 192 0.86 -14.00 -26.00
CA VAL A 192 2.23 -13.62 -25.59
C VAL A 192 2.80 -14.61 -24.57
N ASN A 193 2.02 -15.00 -23.57
CA ASN A 193 2.46 -15.93 -22.52
C ASN A 193 2.86 -17.30 -23.06
N MET A 194 2.16 -17.83 -24.08
CA MET A 194 2.55 -19.08 -24.74
C MET A 194 3.91 -19.01 -25.44
N VAL A 195 4.32 -17.83 -25.89
CA VAL A 195 5.62 -17.63 -26.53
C VAL A 195 6.71 -17.45 -25.47
N ASN A 196 6.49 -16.53 -24.52
CA ASN A 196 7.54 -16.10 -23.59
C ASN A 196 7.72 -17.04 -22.40
N THR A 197 6.60 -17.54 -21.86
CA THR A 197 6.56 -18.27 -20.59
C THR A 197 5.46 -19.34 -20.60
N PRO A 198 5.50 -20.33 -21.51
CA PRO A 198 4.44 -21.33 -21.67
C PRO A 198 4.20 -22.18 -20.41
N ASN A 199 5.22 -22.31 -19.55
CA ASN A 199 5.17 -23.07 -18.30
C ASN A 199 4.58 -22.28 -17.12
N LEU A 200 4.23 -21.01 -17.31
CA LEU A 200 3.62 -20.16 -16.29
C LEU A 200 2.13 -19.94 -16.55
N PRO A 201 1.31 -19.80 -15.50
CA PRO A 201 -0.13 -19.66 -15.64
C PRO A 201 -0.50 -18.40 -16.42
N ASN A 202 -1.60 -18.48 -17.17
CA ASN A 202 -2.23 -17.30 -17.73
C ASN A 202 -2.88 -16.47 -16.61
N THR A 203 -3.00 -15.16 -16.82
CA THR A 203 -3.70 -14.28 -15.88
C THR A 203 -4.88 -13.58 -16.54
N HIS A 204 -5.88 -13.26 -15.73
CA HIS A 204 -6.97 -12.35 -16.09
C HIS A 204 -6.75 -10.92 -15.56
N ASN A 205 -5.71 -10.70 -14.76
CA ASN A 205 -5.30 -9.40 -14.24
C ASN A 205 -3.80 -9.43 -13.94
N PRO A 206 -2.98 -8.51 -14.47
CA PRO A 206 -1.54 -8.49 -14.22
C PRO A 206 -1.17 -8.10 -12.77
N HIS A 207 -2.14 -8.00 -11.86
CA HIS A 207 -2.01 -7.52 -10.48
C HIS A 207 -1.41 -6.10 -10.39
N ASN A 208 -1.60 -5.32 -11.46
CA ASN A 208 -1.24 -3.92 -11.56
C ASN A 208 -2.32 -3.23 -12.38
N MET A 209 -3.12 -2.39 -11.73
CA MET A 209 -4.28 -1.75 -12.37
C MET A 209 -3.86 -0.81 -13.51
N TYR A 210 -2.70 -0.17 -13.42
CA TYR A 210 -2.18 0.71 -14.48
C TYR A 210 -1.83 -0.10 -15.73
N LEU A 211 -1.17 -1.25 -15.56
CA LEU A 211 -0.88 -2.16 -16.67
C LEU A 211 -2.16 -2.76 -17.26
N LEU A 212 -3.12 -3.14 -16.41
CA LEU A 212 -4.41 -3.64 -16.89
C LEU A 212 -5.13 -2.61 -17.76
N ILE A 213 -5.23 -1.37 -17.29
CA ILE A 213 -5.87 -0.26 -18.02
C ILE A 213 -5.12 0.04 -19.31
N LEU A 214 -3.79 0.13 -19.28
CA LEU A 214 -2.99 0.32 -20.50
C LEU A 214 -3.19 -0.81 -21.49
N THR A 215 -3.26 -2.06 -21.02
CA THR A 215 -3.43 -3.21 -21.90
C THR A 215 -4.83 -3.24 -22.51
N GLN A 216 -5.87 -2.88 -21.75
CA GLN A 216 -7.26 -2.95 -22.20
C GLN A 216 -7.71 -1.72 -23.00
N LEU A 217 -7.27 -0.52 -22.61
CA LEU A 217 -7.77 0.77 -23.09
C LEU A 217 -6.66 1.69 -23.63
N GLY A 218 -5.41 1.24 -23.61
CA GLY A 218 -4.27 1.99 -24.12
C GLY A 218 -4.00 3.27 -23.33
N LEU A 219 -3.23 4.16 -23.97
CA LEU A 219 -2.89 5.46 -23.42
C LEU A 219 -4.13 6.31 -23.14
N LEU A 220 -5.19 6.20 -23.95
CA LEU A 220 -6.44 6.94 -23.71
C LEU A 220 -7.09 6.55 -22.39
N GLY A 221 -7.18 5.25 -22.09
CA GLY A 221 -7.69 4.78 -20.81
C GLY A 221 -6.81 5.22 -19.63
N LEU A 222 -5.49 5.18 -19.79
CA LEU A 222 -4.57 5.64 -18.74
C LEU A 222 -4.72 7.14 -18.49
N VAL A 223 -4.77 7.97 -19.53
CA VAL A 223 -4.97 9.42 -19.40
C VAL A 223 -6.32 9.71 -18.74
N SER A 224 -7.37 8.98 -19.11
CA SER A 224 -8.67 9.09 -18.45
C SER A 224 -8.57 8.79 -16.95
N LEU A 225 -7.91 7.70 -16.55
CA LEU A 225 -7.69 7.38 -15.14
C LEU A 225 -6.88 8.48 -14.43
N MET A 226 -5.79 8.95 -15.05
CA MET A 226 -4.92 9.98 -14.46
C MET A 226 -5.66 11.31 -14.30
N SER A 227 -6.59 11.62 -15.20
CA SER A 227 -7.42 12.82 -15.10
C SER A 227 -8.29 12.82 -13.84
N ILE A 228 -8.81 11.66 -13.42
CA ILE A 228 -9.62 11.53 -12.19
C ILE A 228 -8.79 11.93 -10.98
N PHE A 229 -7.58 11.37 -10.85
CA PHE A 229 -6.67 11.70 -9.74
C PHE A 229 -6.23 13.16 -9.80
N TYR A 230 -5.92 13.68 -11.00
CA TYR A 230 -5.56 15.08 -11.18
C TYR A 230 -6.68 16.02 -10.70
N TYR A 231 -7.93 15.78 -11.11
CA TYR A 231 -9.05 16.61 -10.69
C TYR A 231 -9.35 16.47 -9.20
N GLN A 232 -9.24 15.27 -8.63
CA GLN A 232 -9.36 15.07 -7.18
C GLN A 232 -8.36 15.92 -6.39
N ILE A 233 -7.08 15.86 -6.77
CA ILE A 233 -6.01 16.64 -6.14
C ILE A 233 -6.19 18.14 -6.39
N LYS A 234 -6.53 18.54 -7.61
CA LYS A 234 -6.77 19.95 -7.95
C LYS A 234 -7.92 20.52 -7.12
N LEU A 235 -9.02 19.80 -7.01
CA LEU A 235 -10.20 20.23 -6.25
C LEU A 235 -9.94 20.25 -4.74
N SER A 236 -9.11 19.35 -4.21
CA SER A 236 -8.75 19.37 -2.79
C SER A 236 -8.02 20.66 -2.39
N PHE A 237 -7.17 21.21 -3.26
CA PHE A 237 -6.51 22.49 -3.00
C PHE A 237 -7.45 23.71 -2.94
N TYR A 238 -8.63 23.63 -3.57
CA TYR A 238 -9.67 24.66 -3.47
C TYR A 238 -10.56 24.53 -2.23
N ALA A 239 -10.45 23.43 -1.47
CA ALA A 239 -11.26 23.25 -0.27
C ALA A 239 -10.88 24.26 0.82
N SER A 240 -11.90 24.95 1.36
CA SER A 240 -11.74 25.86 2.50
C SER A 240 -11.39 25.11 3.79
N ASN A 241 -11.93 23.91 3.96
CA ASN A 241 -11.65 23.05 5.09
C ASN A 241 -10.26 22.41 4.96
N LYS A 242 -9.38 22.70 5.92
CA LYS A 242 -8.00 22.17 5.97
C LYS A 242 -7.95 20.65 5.91
N PHE A 243 -8.81 19.97 6.66
CA PHE A 243 -8.83 18.50 6.69
C PHE A 243 -9.18 17.94 5.30
N ILE A 244 -10.17 18.52 4.62
CA ILE A 244 -10.54 18.10 3.25
C ILE A 244 -9.39 18.34 2.27
N ARG A 245 -8.70 19.48 2.39
CA ARG A 245 -7.54 19.78 1.54
C ARG A 245 -6.39 18.79 1.75
N ASP A 246 -6.05 18.52 3.00
CA ASP A 246 -4.92 17.65 3.35
C ASP A 246 -5.23 16.18 2.99
N VAL A 247 -6.44 15.70 3.29
CA VAL A 247 -6.89 14.34 2.99
C VAL A 247 -7.11 14.14 1.48
N GLY A 248 -7.58 15.15 0.76
CA GLY A 248 -7.78 15.05 -0.68
C GLY A 248 -6.47 15.02 -1.49
N PHE A 249 -5.33 15.29 -0.85
CA PHE A 249 -4.00 15.15 -1.45
C PHE A 249 -3.33 13.80 -1.14
N THR A 250 -3.65 13.18 0.01
CA THR A 250 -3.16 11.84 0.41
C THR A 250 -3.85 10.72 -0.34
#